data_AF-A0A834TDW1-F1
#
_entry.id   AF-A0A834TDW1-F1
#
_cell.length_a   1.000
_cell.length_b   1.000
_cell.length_c   1.000
_cell.angle_alpha   90.00
_cell.angle_beta   90.00
_cell.angle_gamma   90.00
#
_symmetry.space_group_name_H-M   'P 1'
#
loop_
_entity.id
_entity.type
_entity.pdbx_description
1 polymer ?
#
loop_
_entity_poly.entity_id
_entity_poly.type
_entity_poly.pdbx_seq_one_letter_code
_entity_poly.pdbx_strand_id
1 'polypeptide(L)'
;MNVAGRHITSYLVDLLSRRGYAMNRNADFETLPDGRVIKVGTERFQAPEALFTPELIDVEGDGMADMVFRCIQEMDIDNRMMDPPRRKHMVYLGGAVLAGIMKFWINREDYLEEGVACLSRCGQA
;
A
#
# COMPACT_ATOMS: atom_id res chain seq x y z
N MET A 1 -5.49 10.26 -1.36
CA MET A 1 -4.75 9.51 -2.40
C MET A 1 -5.14 8.04 -2.36
N ASN A 2 -5.55 7.45 -3.50
CA ASN A 2 -5.81 6.00 -3.64
C ASN A 2 -4.81 5.39 -4.65
N VAL A 3 -3.52 5.48 -4.32
CA VAL A 3 -2.43 4.95 -5.16
C VAL A 3 -1.73 3.85 -4.40
N ALA A 4 -1.38 2.77 -5.10
CA ALA A 4 -0.82 1.56 -4.52
C ALA A 4 0.02 0.84 -5.57
N GLY A 5 0.67 -0.26 -5.17
CA GLY A 5 1.56 -1.03 -6.05
C GLY A 5 0.94 -1.38 -7.42
N ARG A 6 -0.36 -1.71 -7.47
CA ARG A 6 -1.07 -1.97 -8.72
C ARG A 6 -1.00 -0.80 -9.72
N HIS A 7 -1.18 0.42 -9.24
CA HIS A 7 -1.13 1.63 -10.07
C HIS A 7 0.28 1.87 -10.62
N ILE A 8 1.31 1.65 -9.80
CA ILE A 8 2.71 1.73 -10.20
C ILE A 8 3.02 0.69 -11.28
N THR A 9 2.58 -0.55 -11.10
CA THR A 9 2.77 -1.61 -12.09
C THR A 9 2.05 -1.28 -13.40
N SER A 10 0.81 -0.79 -13.35
CA SER A 10 0.08 -0.37 -14.55
C SER A 10 0.76 0.80 -15.27
N TYR A 11 1.28 1.77 -14.53
CA TYR A 11 2.02 2.90 -15.10
C TYR A 11 3.35 2.47 -15.72
N LEU A 12 4.08 1.56 -15.09
CA LEU A 12 5.29 0.98 -15.67
C LEU A 12 5.01 0.26 -16.99
N VAL A 13 3.91 -0.50 -17.06
CA VAL A 13 3.48 -1.17 -18.29
C VAL A 13 3.14 -0.16 -19.38
N ASP A 14 2.48 0.95 -19.05
CA ASP A 14 2.22 2.03 -20.01
C ASP A 14 3.52 2.68 -20.53
N LEU A 15 4.46 3.01 -19.65
CA LEU A 15 5.76 3.56 -20.02
C LEU A 15 6.54 2.63 -20.98
N LEU A 16 6.53 1.32 -20.71
CA LEU A 16 7.19 0.33 -21.56
C LEU A 16 6.44 0.13 -22.90
N SER A 17 5.10 0.18 -22.89
CA SER A 17 4.27 0.09 -24.10
C SER A 17 4.51 1.28 -25.03
N ARG A 18 4.64 2.49 -24.49
CA ARG A 18 4.98 3.71 -25.26
C ARG A 18 6.35 3.61 -25.94
N ARG A 19 7.27 2.79 -25.42
CA ARG A 19 8.55 2.47 -26.05
C ARG A 19 8.50 1.34 -27.08
N GLY A 20 7.32 0.76 -27.31
CA GLY A 20 7.11 -0.31 -28.28
C GLY A 20 7.33 -1.71 -27.72
N TYR A 21 7.43 -1.89 -26.40
CA TYR A 21 7.47 -3.21 -25.79
C TYR A 21 6.05 -3.77 -25.65
N ALA A 22 5.76 -4.88 -26.33
CA ALA A 22 4.49 -5.59 -26.18
C ALA A 22 4.48 -6.40 -24.87
N MET A 23 3.83 -5.89 -23.84
CA MET A 23 3.71 -6.57 -22.54
C MET A 23 2.41 -7.39 -22.47
N ASN A 24 2.54 -8.72 -22.34
CA ASN A 24 1.44 -9.61 -21.97
C ASN A 24 1.30 -9.62 -20.43
N ARG A 25 0.08 -9.83 -19.90
CA ARG A 25 -0.26 -9.81 -18.46
C ARG A 25 0.47 -10.84 -17.58
N ASN A 26 1.33 -11.70 -18.14
CA ASN A 26 1.96 -12.83 -17.45
C ASN A 26 3.50 -12.74 -17.32
N ALA A 27 4.15 -11.60 -17.53
CA ALA A 27 5.63 -11.53 -17.50
C ALA A 27 6.19 -10.97 -16.19
N ASP A 28 6.96 -11.81 -15.48
CA ASP A 28 7.90 -11.40 -14.43
C ASP A 28 9.19 -10.78 -15.03
N PHE A 29 9.90 -9.99 -14.22
CA PHE A 29 10.96 -9.05 -14.63
C PHE A 29 12.28 -9.69 -15.09
N GLU A 30 12.96 -9.00 -16.03
CA GLU A 30 14.24 -9.28 -16.73
C GLU A 30 14.42 -10.67 -17.39
N THR A 31 14.65 -10.62 -18.71
CA THR A 31 14.40 -11.70 -19.70
C THR A 31 12.91 -12.04 -19.78
N LEU A 32 12.27 -11.56 -20.85
CA LEU A 32 10.89 -11.94 -21.14
C LEU A 32 10.79 -13.48 -21.24
N PRO A 33 9.61 -14.07 -20.97
CA PRO A 33 9.42 -15.52 -21.10
C PRO A 33 9.74 -16.09 -22.49
N ASP A 34 9.79 -15.23 -23.52
CA ASP A 34 10.18 -15.55 -24.90
C ASP A 34 11.71 -15.44 -25.15
N GLY A 35 12.51 -15.19 -24.10
CA GLY A 35 13.95 -15.01 -24.17
C GLY A 35 14.42 -13.61 -24.60
N ARG A 36 13.50 -12.68 -24.86
CA ARG A 36 13.87 -11.32 -25.27
C ARG A 36 14.38 -10.50 -24.09
N VAL A 37 15.47 -9.77 -24.32
CA VAL A 37 16.03 -8.83 -23.34
C VAL A 37 15.49 -7.44 -23.62
N ILE A 38 14.79 -6.86 -22.64
CA ILE A 38 14.31 -5.48 -22.69
C ILE A 38 15.24 -4.59 -21.88
N LYS A 39 15.48 -3.36 -22.36
CA LYS A 39 16.28 -2.38 -21.63
C LYS A 39 15.35 -1.44 -20.87
N VAL A 40 15.29 -1.58 -19.55
CA VAL A 40 14.59 -0.64 -18.67
C VAL A 40 15.53 0.52 -18.34
N GLY A 41 15.17 1.71 -18.81
CA GLY A 41 15.95 2.94 -18.66
C GLY A 41 15.43 3.79 -17.50
N THR A 42 14.89 4.97 -17.81
CA THR A 42 14.34 5.92 -16.82
C THR A 42 13.04 5.45 -16.18
N GLU A 43 12.35 4.49 -16.81
CA GLU A 43 11.03 3.99 -16.41
C GLU A 43 11.05 3.40 -14.99
N ARG A 44 12.16 2.78 -14.58
CA ARG A 44 12.36 2.23 -13.22
C ARG A 44 12.34 3.30 -12.12
N PHE A 45 12.63 4.55 -12.46
CA PHE A 45 12.59 5.69 -11.54
C PHE A 45 11.31 6.51 -11.72
N GLN A 46 10.77 6.57 -12.94
CA GLN A 46 9.52 7.27 -13.22
C GLN A 46 8.29 6.56 -12.67
N ALA A 47 8.24 5.22 -12.73
CA ALA A 47 7.10 4.46 -12.22
C ALA A 47 6.83 4.70 -10.72
N PRO A 48 7.82 4.62 -9.80
CA PRO A 48 7.60 4.89 -8.39
C PRO A 48 7.34 6.38 -8.08
N GLU A 49 7.69 7.31 -8.98
CA GLU A 49 7.42 8.74 -8.81
C GLU A 49 5.92 9.04 -8.70
N ALA A 50 5.05 8.19 -9.26
CA ALA A 50 3.60 8.29 -9.12
C ALA A 50 3.10 8.21 -7.65
N LEU A 51 3.94 7.73 -6.72
CA LEU A 51 3.64 7.79 -5.29
C LEU A 51 3.92 9.16 -4.65
N PHE A 52 4.73 9.99 -5.29
CA PHE A 52 5.07 11.33 -4.80
C PHE A 52 4.38 12.41 -5.63
N THR A 53 4.08 12.11 -6.89
CA THR A 53 3.35 12.97 -7.83
C THR A 53 2.19 12.17 -8.47
N PRO A 54 1.04 12.05 -7.78
CA PRO A 54 -0.10 11.24 -8.23
C PRO A 54 -0.68 11.69 -9.59
N GLU A 55 -0.47 12.94 -9.97
CA GLU A 55 -0.92 13.52 -11.23
C GLU A 55 -0.31 12.81 -12.45
N LEU A 56 0.83 12.14 -12.28
CA LEU A 56 1.47 11.34 -13.34
C LEU A 56 0.62 10.15 -13.81
N ILE A 57 -0.31 9.69 -12.97
CA ILE A 57 -1.23 8.58 -13.26
C ILE A 57 -2.69 9.04 -13.26
N ASP A 58 -2.93 10.33 -13.49
CA ASP A 58 -4.27 10.94 -13.55
C ASP A 58 -5.09 10.73 -12.26
N VAL A 59 -4.39 10.71 -11.12
CA VAL A 59 -5.01 10.63 -9.79
C VAL A 59 -4.82 11.96 -9.09
N GLU A 60 -5.92 12.57 -8.65
CA GLU A 60 -5.87 13.79 -7.84
C GLU A 60 -5.49 13.49 -6.38
N GLY A 61 -4.62 14.32 -5.81
CA GLY A 61 -4.35 14.40 -4.37
C GLY A 61 -2.86 14.48 -4.01
N ASP A 62 -2.61 14.73 -2.73
CA ASP A 62 -1.26 14.89 -2.19
C ASP A 62 -0.42 13.62 -2.33
N GLY A 63 0.88 13.79 -2.61
CA GLY A 63 1.85 12.70 -2.61
C GLY A 63 2.09 12.10 -1.22
N MET A 64 2.75 10.94 -1.17
CA MET A 64 3.03 10.26 0.10
C MET A 64 3.78 11.12 1.11
N ALA A 65 4.75 11.92 0.65
CA ALA A 65 5.54 12.79 1.54
C ALA A 65 4.66 13.84 2.23
N ASP A 66 3.79 14.50 1.46
CA ASP A 66 2.89 15.53 1.97
C ASP A 66 1.83 14.95 2.90
N MET A 67 1.30 13.76 2.58
CA MET A 67 0.37 13.07 3.48
C MET A 67 1.03 12.71 4.81
N VAL A 68 2.25 12.17 4.80
CA VAL A 68 3.01 11.88 6.03
C VAL A 68 3.28 13.15 6.81
N PHE A 69 3.70 14.22 6.13
CA PHE A 69 3.94 15.50 6.76
C PHE A 69 2.67 16.06 7.41
N ARG A 70 1.53 16.03 6.71
CA ARG A 70 0.25 16.48 7.24
C ARG A 70 -0.18 15.66 8.46
N CYS A 71 -0.05 14.34 8.40
CA CYS A 71 -0.33 13.46 9.55
C CYS A 71 0.52 13.84 10.78
N ILE A 72 1.81 14.16 10.59
CA ILE A 72 2.69 14.58 11.69
C ILE A 72 2.26 15.96 12.22
N GLN A 73 1.83 16.88 11.35
CA GLN A 73 1.40 18.21 11.77
C GLN A 73 0.07 18.21 12.51
N GLU A 74 -0.87 17.35 12.12
CA GLU A 74 -2.17 17.17 12.78
C GLU A 74 -2.06 16.48 14.15
N MET A 75 -0.95 15.79 14.43
CA MET A 75 -0.69 15.19 15.75
C MET A 75 -0.30 16.24 16.79
N ASP A 76 -0.73 15.99 18.02
CA ASP A 76 -0.29 16.74 19.20
C ASP A 76 1.25 16.74 19.30
N ILE A 77 1.81 17.89 19.67
CA ILE A 77 3.26 18.14 19.59
C ILE A 77 4.04 17.12 20.42
N ASP A 78 3.49 16.73 21.57
CA ASP A 78 4.08 15.75 22.48
C ASP A 78 4.14 14.33 21.89
N ASN A 79 3.32 14.04 20.88
CA ASN A 79 3.22 12.74 20.21
C ASN A 79 3.94 12.69 18.85
N ARG A 80 4.60 13.77 18.43
CA ARG A 80 5.39 13.82 17.18
C ARG A 80 6.63 12.93 17.32
N MET A 81 6.44 11.65 17.01
CA MET A 81 7.39 10.57 17.24
C MET A 81 8.59 10.66 16.28
N MET A 82 9.79 10.89 16.82
CA MET A 82 11.06 10.73 16.09
C MET A 82 11.33 9.24 15.83
N ASP A 83 11.57 8.87 14.58
CA ASP A 83 11.45 7.49 14.10
C ASP A 83 12.64 6.57 14.50
N PRO A 84 12.44 5.48 15.27
CA PRO A 84 13.44 4.45 15.48
C PRO A 84 13.43 3.40 14.34
N PRO A 85 14.58 2.88 13.89
CA PRO A 85 14.71 2.00 12.70
C PRO A 85 13.88 0.69 12.70
N ARG A 86 13.30 0.28 13.82
CA ARG A 86 12.64 -1.02 14.02
C ARG A 86 11.14 -1.04 13.66
N ARG A 87 10.55 0.08 13.24
CA ARG A 87 9.09 0.18 13.03
C ARG A 87 8.54 -0.74 11.93
N LYS A 88 9.37 -1.17 10.97
CA LYS A 88 8.97 -2.00 9.80
C LYS A 88 8.16 -3.26 10.16
N HIS A 89 8.39 -3.87 11.33
CA HIS A 89 7.69 -5.08 11.75
C HIS A 89 6.76 -4.87 12.95
N MET A 90 6.74 -3.66 13.52
CA MET A 90 6.09 -3.39 14.81
C MET A 90 4.57 -3.51 14.73
N VAL A 91 3.97 -3.16 13.60
CA VAL A 91 2.52 -3.31 13.37
C VAL A 91 2.12 -4.79 13.29
N TYR A 92 2.91 -5.61 12.58
CA TYR A 92 2.65 -7.04 12.46
C TYR A 92 2.86 -7.77 13.80
N LEU A 93 3.95 -7.45 14.50
CA LEU A 93 4.24 -7.99 15.83
C LEU A 93 3.16 -7.57 16.84
N GLY A 94 2.75 -6.30 16.81
CA GLY A 94 1.67 -5.77 17.63
C GLY A 94 0.35 -6.48 17.36
N GLY A 95 -0.03 -6.67 16.09
CA GLY A 95 -1.23 -7.40 15.70
C GLY A 95 -1.21 -8.87 16.12
N ALA A 96 -0.08 -9.57 15.96
CA ALA A 96 0.05 -10.97 16.37
C ALA A 96 -0.06 -11.15 17.90
N VAL A 97 0.56 -10.25 18.66
CA VAL A 97 0.46 -10.25 20.14
C VAL A 97 -0.95 -9.89 20.58
N LEU A 98 -1.56 -8.88 19.97
CA LEU A 98 -2.93 -8.46 20.27
C LEU A 98 -3.93 -9.60 20.00
N ALA A 99 -3.79 -10.30 18.86
CA ALA A 99 -4.63 -11.44 18.51
C ALA A 99 -4.49 -12.60 19.52
N GLY A 100 -3.31 -12.81 20.10
CA GLY A 100 -3.08 -13.85 21.10
C GLY A 100 -3.62 -13.52 22.50
N ILE A 101 -3.71 -12.24 22.85
CA ILE A 101 -4.07 -11.80 24.23
C ILE A 101 -5.52 -11.33 24.30
N MET A 102 -6.10 -10.81 23.21
CA MET A 102 -7.46 -10.29 23.21
C MET A 102 -8.51 -11.39 23.13
N LYS A 103 -9.55 -11.25 23.97
CA LYS A 103 -10.79 -12.05 23.92
C LYS A 103 -11.87 -11.39 23.04
N PHE A 104 -11.45 -10.58 22.07
CA PHE A 104 -12.35 -9.87 21.15
C PHE A 104 -12.49 -10.64 19.83
N TRP A 105 -13.02 -11.86 19.92
CA TRP A 105 -13.32 -12.70 18.77
C TRP A 105 -14.79 -12.57 18.40
N ILE A 106 -15.07 -12.41 17.11
CA ILE A 106 -16.43 -12.48 16.59
C ILE A 106 -16.70 -13.94 16.23
N ASN A 107 -17.70 -14.54 16.88
CA ASN A 107 -18.14 -15.88 16.51
C ASN A 107 -18.97 -15.83 15.23
N ARG A 108 -18.86 -16.90 14.44
CA ARG A 108 -19.58 -17.03 13.17
C ARG A 108 -21.10 -16.93 13.35
N GLU A 109 -21.63 -17.51 14.42
CA GLU A 109 -23.06 -17.54 14.73
C GLU A 109 -23.58 -16.12 14.99
N ASP A 110 -22.91 -15.38 15.88
CA ASP A 110 -23.23 -13.98 16.18
C ASP A 110 -23.20 -13.08 14.92
N TYR A 111 -22.22 -13.31 14.03
CA TYR A 111 -22.14 -12.55 12.76
C TYR A 111 -23.26 -12.90 11.78
N LEU A 112 -23.74 -14.14 11.77
CA LEU A 112 -24.83 -14.54 10.88
C LEU A 112 -26.19 -14.02 11.36
N GLU A 113 -26.37 -13.85 12.68
CA GLU A 113 -27.60 -13.35 13.28
C GLU A 113 -27.67 -11.81 13.25
N GLU A 114 -26.60 -11.13 13.67
CA GLU A 114 -26.60 -9.67 13.83
C GLU A 114 -25.86 -8.93 12.69
N GLY A 115 -25.17 -9.65 11.80
CA GLY A 115 -24.39 -9.05 10.72
C GLY A 115 -23.26 -8.15 11.24
N VAL A 116 -23.11 -6.98 10.65
CA VAL A 116 -22.10 -5.98 11.04
C VAL A 116 -22.37 -5.40 12.44
N ALA A 117 -23.60 -5.51 12.97
CA ALA A 117 -23.93 -4.97 14.28
C ALA A 117 -23.21 -5.69 15.43
N CYS A 118 -22.81 -6.96 15.27
CA CYS A 118 -22.08 -7.69 16.31
C CYS A 118 -20.71 -7.04 16.64
N LEU A 119 -20.16 -6.21 15.74
CA LEU A 119 -18.91 -5.47 15.96
C LEU A 119 -19.01 -4.48 17.12
N SER A 120 -20.19 -3.92 17.43
CA SER A 120 -20.33 -2.99 18.56
C SER A 120 -20.16 -3.64 19.92
N ARG A 121 -20.25 -4.98 19.98
CA ARG A 121 -20.01 -5.78 21.20
C ARG A 121 -18.52 -6.13 21.36
N CYS A 122 -17.74 -6.08 20.29
CA CYS A 122 -16.28 -6.19 20.36
C CYS A 122 -15.68 -4.91 20.98
N GLY A 123 -15.35 -4.97 22.26
CA GLY A 123 -14.70 -3.87 23.00
C GLY A 123 -15.38 -3.52 24.32
N GLN A 124 -16.60 -4.04 24.55
CA GLN A 124 -17.36 -3.81 25.78
C GLN A 124 -17.03 -4.89 26.82
N ALA A 125 -15.87 -4.78 27.46
CA ALA A 125 -15.50 -5.53 28.66
C ALA A 125 -14.81 -4.61 29.66
#